data_AF-A0A3P0PBM0-F1
#
_entry.id   AF-A0A3P0PBM0-F1
#
_cell.length_a   1.000
_cell.length_b   1.000
_cell.length_c   1.000
_cell.angle_alpha   90.00
_cell.angle_beta   90.00
_cell.angle_gamma   90.00
#
_symmetry.space_group_name_H-M   'P 1'
#
loop_
_entity.id
_entity.type
_entity.pdbx_description
1 polymer ?
#
loop_
_entity_poly.entity_id
_entity_poly.type
_entity_poly.pdbx_seq_one_letter_code
_entity_poly.pdbx_strand_id
1 'polypeptide(L)'
;MRAAPAIERIGGSGIIGAFRHQAMIRMNVLQQTMAGLAASAVLSAATCNAVADEAPRADICRTAEESGVTADIRNCLGLKYDAADKRLNAVYKTKMASLDEAGKLRLRNDERRWLKARDTRCAEARQPDAGGTLGLVEHDSCVVDETERRVKALEAYR
;
A
#
# COMPACT_ATOMS: atom_id res chain seq x y z
N MET A 1 50.84 -5.75 -10.87
CA MET A 1 50.37 -6.52 -9.69
C MET A 1 50.22 -5.56 -8.52
N ARG A 2 49.00 -5.13 -8.21
CA ARG A 2 48.64 -4.47 -6.95
C ARG A 2 47.23 -4.93 -6.59
N ALA A 3 47.13 -5.69 -5.51
CA ALA A 3 45.88 -6.12 -4.92
C ALA A 3 45.22 -4.92 -4.22
N ALA A 4 43.90 -4.76 -4.39
CA ALA A 4 43.06 -3.88 -3.61
C ALA A 4 42.12 -4.74 -2.73
N PRO A 5 41.77 -4.28 -1.52
CA PRO A 5 41.23 -5.13 -0.47
C PRO A 5 39.74 -5.42 -0.62
N ALA A 6 39.33 -6.56 -0.04
CA ALA A 6 37.96 -6.99 0.09
C ALA A 6 37.13 -5.98 0.91
N ILE A 7 36.02 -5.49 0.33
CA ILE A 7 35.00 -4.76 1.08
C ILE A 7 33.97 -5.77 1.58
N GLU A 8 33.85 -5.72 2.90
CA GLU A 8 33.07 -6.56 3.78
C GLU A 8 31.55 -6.41 3.52
N ARG A 9 30.85 -7.54 3.56
CA ARG A 9 29.39 -7.63 3.56
C ARG A 9 28.84 -6.94 4.81
N ILE A 10 28.11 -5.84 4.65
CA ILE A 10 27.26 -5.28 5.71
C ILE A 10 25.81 -5.68 5.45
N GLY A 11 25.33 -6.58 6.32
CA GLY A 11 24.07 -6.43 7.06
C GLY A 11 22.77 -6.29 6.28
N GLY A 12 21.97 -7.35 6.32
CA GLY A 12 20.54 -7.26 6.04
C GLY A 12 19.82 -6.38 7.06
N SER A 13 18.84 -5.64 6.54
CA SER A 13 17.66 -5.13 7.24
C SER A 13 16.55 -5.24 6.20
N GLY A 14 15.52 -6.07 6.39
CA GLY A 14 14.58 -5.87 7.47
C GLY A 14 13.35 -5.18 6.86
N ILE A 15 12.50 -6.01 6.28
CA ILE A 15 11.05 -5.90 6.09
C ILE A 15 10.42 -4.63 6.68
N ILE A 16 9.64 -3.92 5.86
CA ILE A 16 8.77 -2.78 6.20
C ILE A 16 9.52 -1.44 6.23
N GLY A 17 9.48 -0.75 5.08
CA GLY A 17 9.89 0.65 4.96
C GLY A 17 9.09 1.53 5.91
N ALA A 18 9.72 1.90 7.02
CA ALA A 18 9.30 2.96 7.90
C ALA A 18 9.63 4.31 7.24
N PHE A 19 8.65 4.97 6.65
CA PHE A 19 8.61 6.43 6.51
C PHE A 19 7.17 6.86 6.23
N ARG A 20 6.47 7.32 7.27
CA ARG A 20 5.54 8.46 7.14
C ARG A 20 5.54 9.23 8.45
N HIS A 21 5.98 10.48 8.33
CA HIS A 21 6.08 11.47 9.38
C HIS A 21 4.74 11.74 10.07
N GLN A 22 4.86 12.12 11.34
CA GLN A 22 3.81 12.55 12.23
C GLN A 22 2.88 13.61 11.62
N ALA A 23 1.58 13.44 11.87
CA ALA A 23 0.69 14.52 12.28
C ALA A 23 -0.45 13.91 13.11
N MET A 24 -0.15 13.44 14.32
CA MET A 24 -1.21 13.18 15.30
C MET A 24 -1.70 14.53 15.83
N ILE A 25 -2.76 15.06 15.23
CA ILE A 25 -3.54 16.14 15.83
C ILE A 25 -4.23 15.54 17.06
N ARG A 26 -3.74 15.87 18.25
CA ARG A 26 -4.40 15.55 19.52
C ARG A 26 -5.66 16.40 19.64
N MET A 27 -6.80 15.91 19.17
CA MET A 27 -8.10 16.51 19.49
C MET A 27 -8.49 16.13 20.91
N ASN A 28 -8.36 17.11 21.80
CA ASN A 28 -8.86 17.17 23.16
C ASN A 28 -10.39 16.98 23.16
N VAL A 29 -10.88 15.77 23.45
CA VAL A 29 -12.30 15.55 23.72
C VAL A 29 -12.53 15.77 25.20
N LEU A 30 -13.15 16.90 25.53
CA LEU A 30 -13.70 17.15 26.86
C LEU A 30 -14.72 16.04 27.17
N GLN A 31 -14.37 15.23 28.15
CA GLN A 31 -15.17 14.17 28.72
C GLN A 31 -16.40 14.79 29.39
N GLN A 32 -17.58 14.65 28.77
CA GLN A 32 -18.85 14.97 29.42
C GLN A 32 -19.39 13.73 30.12
N THR A 33 -19.73 13.92 31.39
CA THR A 33 -20.15 12.92 32.37
C THR A 33 -21.55 12.38 32.08
N MET A 34 -21.71 11.06 32.23
CA MET A 34 -22.95 10.30 32.13
C MET A 34 -23.96 10.68 33.22
N ALA A 35 -25.22 10.91 32.83
CA ALA A 35 -26.40 10.68 33.67
C ALA A 35 -27.66 10.54 32.81
N GLY A 36 -28.33 9.38 32.87
CA GLY A 36 -29.69 9.20 32.33
C GLY A 36 -29.98 7.79 31.81
N LEU A 37 -30.66 6.98 32.62
CA LEU A 37 -31.24 5.67 32.25
C LEU A 37 -32.49 5.86 31.37
N ALA A 38 -32.54 5.22 30.20
CA ALA A 38 -33.78 4.73 29.58
C ALA A 38 -33.52 3.76 28.41
N ALA A 39 -34.18 2.59 28.49
CA ALA A 39 -34.65 1.68 27.44
C ALA A 39 -33.75 1.29 26.24
N SER A 40 -33.55 -0.03 26.11
CA SER A 40 -32.90 -0.74 25.03
C SER A 40 -33.41 -0.40 23.63
N ALA A 41 -32.52 0.08 22.76
CA ALA A 41 -32.59 -0.11 21.32
C ALA A 41 -31.15 -0.08 20.77
N VAL A 42 -30.47 -1.22 20.77
CA VAL A 42 -29.16 -1.35 20.09
C VAL A 42 -29.43 -1.49 18.59
N LEU A 43 -29.47 -0.36 17.89
CA LEU A 43 -29.29 -0.33 16.45
C LEU A 43 -27.86 0.17 16.18
N SER A 44 -26.90 -0.75 16.24
CA SER A 44 -25.53 -0.48 15.81
C SER A 44 -25.50 -0.34 14.28
N ALA A 45 -25.83 0.85 13.79
CA ALA A 45 -25.40 1.28 12.46
C ALA A 45 -23.89 1.53 12.53
N ALA A 46 -23.09 0.47 12.37
CA ALA A 46 -21.69 0.60 12.03
C ALA A 46 -21.60 1.12 10.60
N THR A 47 -21.78 2.44 10.44
CA THR A 47 -21.37 3.11 9.21
C THR A 47 -19.86 2.97 9.12
N CYS A 48 -19.41 2.12 8.21
CA CYS A 48 -18.01 1.99 7.89
C CYS A 48 -17.55 3.33 7.30
N ASN A 49 -16.84 4.15 8.08
CA ASN A 49 -16.17 5.34 7.58
C ASN A 49 -15.02 4.93 6.65
N ALA A 50 -15.34 4.57 5.41
CA ALA A 50 -14.34 4.28 4.37
C ALA A 50 -14.21 5.43 3.36
N VAL A 51 -15.02 6.49 3.47
CA VAL A 51 -15.11 7.56 2.46
C VAL A 51 -14.18 8.76 2.71
N ALA A 52 -13.52 8.83 3.88
CA ALA A 52 -12.74 10.01 4.27
C ALA A 52 -11.45 10.22 3.45
N ASP A 53 -10.97 9.20 2.75
CA ASP A 53 -9.69 9.23 2.01
C ASP A 53 -9.85 9.37 0.49
N GLU A 54 -11.09 9.25 -0.02
CA GLU A 54 -11.33 9.16 -1.48
C GLU A 54 -11.37 10.54 -2.16
N ALA A 55 -12.04 11.52 -1.54
CA ALA A 55 -12.15 12.87 -2.09
C ALA A 55 -10.78 13.61 -2.18
N PRO A 56 -9.91 13.58 -1.13
CA PRO A 56 -8.59 14.19 -1.22
C PRO A 56 -7.69 13.56 -2.30
N ARG A 57 -7.79 12.25 -2.51
CA ARG A 57 -7.01 11.54 -3.53
C ARG A 57 -7.44 11.92 -4.95
N ALA A 58 -8.75 12.02 -5.19
CA ALA A 58 -9.29 12.39 -6.50
C ALA A 58 -8.83 13.79 -6.92
N ASP A 59 -8.85 14.75 -6.00
CA ASP A 59 -8.40 16.12 -6.26
C ASP A 59 -6.89 16.18 -6.55
N ILE A 60 -6.07 15.49 -5.76
CA ILE A 60 -4.61 15.42 -5.99
C ILE A 60 -4.29 14.81 -7.36
N CYS A 61 -5.00 13.74 -7.73
CA CYS A 61 -4.80 13.09 -9.03
C CYS A 61 -5.26 13.95 -10.21
N ARG A 62 -6.36 14.69 -10.06
CA ARG A 62 -6.80 15.65 -11.08
C ARG A 62 -5.77 16.76 -11.29
N THR A 63 -5.25 17.34 -10.19
CA THR A 63 -4.20 18.37 -10.27
C THR A 63 -2.95 17.82 -10.98
N ALA A 64 -2.57 16.57 -10.73
CA ALA A 64 -1.43 15.95 -11.40
C ALA A 64 -1.62 15.80 -12.92
N GLU A 65 -2.83 15.46 -13.36
CA GLU A 65 -3.19 15.38 -14.78
C GLU A 65 -3.17 16.76 -15.45
N GLU A 66 -3.65 17.79 -14.75
CA GLU A 66 -3.68 19.18 -15.23
C GLU A 66 -2.29 19.82 -15.26
N SER A 67 -1.45 19.57 -14.24
CA SER A 67 -0.12 20.20 -14.11
C SER A 67 0.94 19.55 -15.00
N GLY A 68 0.83 18.25 -15.25
CA GLY A 68 1.87 17.46 -15.92
C GLY A 68 3.19 17.38 -15.15
N VAL A 69 3.25 17.91 -13.93
CA VAL A 69 4.46 17.92 -13.11
C VAL A 69 4.71 16.50 -12.61
N THR A 70 5.89 15.96 -12.92
CA THR A 70 6.23 14.58 -12.54
C THR A 70 6.07 14.32 -11.04
N ALA A 71 6.41 15.28 -10.18
CA ALA A 71 6.24 15.12 -8.73
C ALA A 71 4.76 14.92 -8.34
N ASP A 72 3.84 15.66 -8.95
CA ASP A 72 2.40 15.56 -8.68
C ASP A 72 1.86 14.21 -9.17
N ILE A 73 2.27 13.78 -10.37
CA ILE A 73 1.90 12.48 -10.94
C ILE A 73 2.34 11.35 -10.01
N ARG A 74 3.58 11.39 -9.54
CA ARG A 74 4.11 10.38 -8.61
C ARG A 74 3.40 10.42 -7.26
N ASN A 75 3.03 11.60 -6.76
CA ASN A 75 2.23 11.72 -5.54
C ASN A 75 0.85 11.05 -5.70
N CYS A 76 0.15 11.32 -6.81
CA CYS A 76 -1.11 10.63 -7.13
C CYS A 76 -0.94 9.11 -7.21
N LEU A 77 0.11 8.61 -7.88
CA LEU A 77 0.41 7.18 -7.98
C LEU A 77 0.70 6.57 -6.60
N GLY A 78 1.41 7.28 -5.72
CA GLY A 78 1.62 6.87 -4.33
C GLY A 78 0.30 6.68 -3.57
N LEU A 79 -0.64 7.61 -3.72
CA LEU A 79 -1.97 7.48 -3.10
C LEU A 79 -2.79 6.32 -3.69
N LYS A 80 -2.70 6.09 -5.00
CA LYS A 80 -3.32 4.92 -5.66
C LYS A 80 -2.71 3.61 -5.13
N TYR A 81 -1.40 3.57 -4.96
CA TYR A 81 -0.71 2.42 -4.38
C TYR A 81 -1.15 2.15 -2.95
N ASP A 82 -1.19 3.16 -2.08
CA ASP A 82 -1.63 3.02 -0.69
C ASP A 82 -3.05 2.44 -0.61
N ALA A 83 -3.96 2.89 -1.48
CA ALA A 83 -5.31 2.35 -1.57
C ALA A 83 -5.34 0.88 -2.03
N ALA A 84 -4.58 0.55 -3.08
CA ALA A 84 -4.49 -0.80 -3.61
C ALA A 84 -3.86 -1.78 -2.59
N ASP A 85 -2.77 -1.37 -1.92
CA ASP A 85 -2.09 -2.18 -0.89
C ASP A 85 -2.97 -2.42 0.32
N LYS A 86 -3.71 -1.39 0.77
CA LYS A 86 -4.71 -1.54 1.84
C LYS A 86 -5.76 -2.59 1.48
N ARG A 87 -6.27 -2.56 0.24
CA ARG A 87 -7.23 -3.56 -0.25
C ARG A 87 -6.60 -4.95 -0.34
N LEU A 88 -5.38 -5.05 -0.87
CA LEU A 88 -4.63 -6.32 -0.97
C LEU A 88 -4.48 -6.98 0.39
N ASN A 89 -4.02 -6.22 1.39
CA ASN A 89 -3.83 -6.72 2.74
C ASN A 89 -5.16 -7.13 3.41
N ALA A 90 -6.26 -6.43 3.12
CA ALA A 90 -7.58 -6.82 3.61
C ALA A 90 -8.02 -8.17 3.01
N VAL A 91 -7.96 -8.33 1.69
CA VAL A 91 -8.33 -9.58 1.01
C VAL A 91 -7.42 -10.72 1.44
N TYR A 92 -6.10 -10.48 1.52
CA TYR A 92 -5.13 -11.46 2.00
C TYR A 92 -5.49 -11.98 3.41
N LYS A 93 -5.80 -11.09 4.36
CA LYS A 93 -6.22 -11.49 5.71
C LYS A 93 -7.49 -12.32 5.70
N THR A 94 -8.48 -11.92 4.91
CA THR A 94 -9.74 -12.69 4.76
C THR A 94 -9.47 -14.10 4.22
N LYS A 95 -8.64 -14.23 3.18
CA LYS A 95 -8.29 -15.53 2.60
C LYS A 95 -7.46 -16.38 3.55
N MET A 96 -6.49 -15.80 4.25
CA MET A 96 -5.70 -16.51 5.26
C MET A 96 -6.57 -17.08 6.38
N ALA A 97 -7.65 -16.38 6.77
CA ALA A 97 -8.57 -16.86 7.80
C ALA A 97 -9.45 -18.03 7.35
N SER A 98 -9.72 -18.19 6.05
CA SER A 98 -10.58 -19.26 5.51
C SER A 98 -9.82 -20.54 5.15
N LEU A 99 -8.49 -20.54 5.20
CA LEU A 99 -7.65 -21.65 4.76
C LEU A 99 -7.20 -22.54 5.94
N ASP A 100 -6.93 -23.80 5.64
CA ASP A 100 -6.20 -24.70 6.54
C ASP A 100 -4.69 -24.34 6.60
N GLU A 101 -3.92 -25.02 7.45
CA GLU A 101 -2.49 -24.69 7.63
C GLU A 101 -1.66 -24.89 6.35
N ALA A 102 -1.98 -25.92 5.56
CA ALA A 102 -1.34 -26.15 4.26
C ALA A 102 -1.66 -25.03 3.26
N GLY A 103 -2.93 -24.60 3.18
CA GLY A 103 -3.38 -23.49 2.36
C GLY A 103 -2.76 -22.15 2.77
N LYS A 104 -2.69 -21.87 4.08
CA LYS A 104 -2.01 -20.68 4.63
C LYS A 104 -0.52 -20.67 4.29
N LEU A 105 0.15 -21.81 4.36
CA LEU A 105 1.56 -21.91 3.98
C LEU A 105 1.75 -21.66 2.47
N ARG A 106 0.90 -22.25 1.63
CA ARG A 106 0.92 -22.04 0.18
C ARG A 106 0.71 -20.57 -0.17
N LEU A 107 -0.35 -19.95 0.37
CA LEU A 107 -0.68 -18.55 0.10
C LEU A 107 0.44 -17.59 0.55
N ARG A 108 1.02 -17.79 1.73
CA ARG A 108 2.19 -16.99 2.19
C ARG A 108 3.37 -17.08 1.23
N ASN A 109 3.65 -18.26 0.72
CA ASN A 109 4.75 -18.47 -0.22
C ASN A 109 4.44 -17.87 -1.60
N ASP A 110 3.18 -17.92 -2.04
CA ASP A 110 2.73 -17.25 -3.26
C ASP A 110 2.87 -15.73 -3.16
N GLU A 111 2.46 -15.11 -2.05
CA GLU A 111 2.63 -13.66 -1.85
C GLU A 111 4.10 -13.23 -1.88
N ARG A 112 4.99 -13.98 -1.22
CA ARG A 112 6.44 -13.67 -1.23
C ARG A 112 7.03 -13.78 -2.63
N ARG A 113 6.62 -14.79 -3.40
CA ARG A 113 7.04 -14.94 -4.81
C ARG A 113 6.52 -13.79 -5.65
N TRP A 114 5.25 -13.43 -5.47
CA TRP A 114 4.64 -12.32 -6.19
C TRP A 114 5.35 -11.00 -5.89
N LEU A 115 5.64 -10.66 -4.63
CA LEU A 115 6.38 -9.45 -4.28
C LEU A 115 7.72 -9.35 -5.02
N LYS A 116 8.51 -10.43 -5.02
CA LYS A 116 9.78 -10.47 -5.75
C LYS A 116 9.60 -10.28 -7.26
N ALA A 117 8.58 -10.92 -7.84
CA ALA A 117 8.29 -10.81 -9.26
C ALA A 117 7.82 -9.39 -9.64
N ARG A 118 6.93 -8.78 -8.83
CA ARG A 118 6.47 -7.39 -8.98
C ARG A 118 7.65 -6.44 -8.96
N ASP A 119 8.48 -6.51 -7.93
CA ASP A 119 9.60 -5.57 -7.75
C ASP A 119 10.59 -5.68 -8.91
N THR A 120 10.87 -6.89 -9.39
CA THR A 120 11.71 -7.12 -10.57
C THR A 120 11.08 -6.51 -11.83
N ARG A 121 9.81 -6.83 -12.09
CA ARG A 121 9.07 -6.34 -13.26
C ARG A 121 8.97 -4.81 -13.29
N CYS A 122 8.71 -4.19 -12.15
CA CYS A 122 8.55 -2.74 -12.08
C CYS A 122 9.89 -2.01 -12.10
N ALA A 123 10.97 -2.63 -11.62
CA ALA A 123 12.32 -2.11 -11.85
C ALA A 123 12.68 -2.09 -13.35
N GLU A 124 12.29 -3.12 -14.12
CA GLU A 124 12.48 -3.15 -15.57
C GLU A 124 11.61 -2.11 -16.30
N ALA A 125 10.37 -1.89 -15.84
CA ALA A 125 9.46 -0.88 -16.39
C ALA A 125 10.03 0.55 -16.34
N ARG A 126 10.98 0.82 -15.43
CA ARG A 126 11.67 2.10 -15.34
C ARG A 126 12.46 2.48 -16.59
N GLN A 127 12.81 1.54 -17.46
CA GLN A 127 13.65 1.78 -18.65
C GLN A 127 14.95 2.53 -18.25
N PRO A 128 15.84 1.92 -17.45
CA PRO A 128 16.94 2.63 -16.78
C PRO A 128 17.86 3.40 -17.72
N ASP A 129 17.95 2.99 -18.98
CA ASP A 129 18.81 3.60 -20.00
C ASP A 129 18.14 4.75 -20.78
N ALA A 130 16.84 4.99 -20.59
CA ALA A 130 16.08 6.01 -21.33
C ALA A 130 16.32 7.45 -20.84
N GLY A 131 16.87 7.62 -19.62
CA GLY A 131 17.07 8.93 -18.99
C GLY A 131 15.77 9.65 -18.59
N GLY A 132 15.90 10.85 -18.02
CA GLY A 132 14.77 11.67 -17.58
C GLY A 132 14.02 11.12 -16.34
N THR A 133 12.85 11.71 -16.04
CA THR A 133 12.02 11.36 -14.87
C THR A 133 10.85 10.44 -15.20
N LEU A 134 10.55 10.20 -16.48
CA LEU A 134 9.42 9.36 -16.91
C LEU A 134 9.53 7.94 -16.37
N GLY A 135 10.73 7.36 -16.35
CA GLY A 135 10.94 6.02 -15.78
C GLY A 135 10.49 5.87 -14.33
N LEU A 136 10.48 6.98 -13.56
CA LEU A 136 9.97 6.97 -12.19
C LEU A 136 8.44 6.84 -12.15
N VAL A 137 7.75 7.48 -13.11
CA VAL A 137 6.29 7.38 -13.28
C VAL A 137 5.92 5.97 -13.74
N GLU A 138 6.65 5.42 -14.72
CA GLU A 138 6.43 4.06 -15.23
C GLU A 138 6.60 3.00 -14.13
N HIS A 139 7.65 3.13 -13.31
CA HIS A 139 7.84 2.28 -12.15
C HIS A 139 6.65 2.35 -11.18
N ASP A 140 6.25 3.56 -10.76
CA ASP A 140 5.18 3.74 -9.78
C ASP A 140 3.83 3.24 -10.33
N SER A 141 3.55 3.48 -11.61
CA SER A 141 2.36 2.97 -12.30
C SER A 141 2.35 1.45 -12.36
N CYS A 142 3.49 0.82 -12.68
CA CYS A 142 3.61 -0.63 -12.67
C CYS A 142 3.29 -1.22 -11.28
N VAL A 143 3.79 -0.59 -10.20
CA VAL A 143 3.55 -1.08 -8.84
C VAL A 143 2.07 -1.00 -8.47
N VAL A 144 1.37 0.08 -8.83
CA VAL A 144 -0.09 0.21 -8.65
C VAL A 144 -0.81 -0.92 -9.39
N ASP A 145 -0.55 -1.06 -10.68
CA ASP A 145 -1.21 -2.03 -11.55
C ASP A 145 -1.01 -3.48 -11.11
N GLU A 146 0.21 -3.87 -10.76
CA GLU A 146 0.52 -5.21 -10.27
C GLU A 146 -0.17 -5.49 -8.93
N THR A 147 -0.26 -4.47 -8.07
CA THR A 147 -0.95 -4.58 -6.77
C THR A 147 -2.46 -4.78 -6.99
N GLU A 148 -3.09 -4.00 -7.87
CA GLU A 148 -4.50 -4.18 -8.22
C GLU A 148 -4.78 -5.52 -8.91
N ARG A 149 -3.89 -5.99 -9.80
CA ARG A 149 -3.97 -7.34 -10.37
C ARG A 149 -3.90 -8.40 -9.29
N ARG A 150 -3.02 -8.23 -8.29
CA ARG A 150 -2.88 -9.20 -7.20
C ARG A 150 -4.11 -9.22 -6.30
N VAL A 151 -4.75 -8.08 -6.03
CA VAL A 151 -6.04 -8.04 -5.35
C VAL A 151 -7.05 -8.96 -6.03
N LYS A 152 -7.24 -8.82 -7.35
CA LYS A 152 -8.19 -9.65 -8.12
C LYS A 152 -7.83 -11.13 -8.06
N ALA A 153 -6.53 -11.46 -8.14
CA ALA A 153 -6.06 -12.84 -8.01
C ALA A 153 -6.34 -13.43 -6.63
N LEU A 154 -6.15 -12.64 -5.56
CA LEU A 154 -6.48 -13.06 -4.19
C LEU A 154 -7.98 -13.23 -3.98
N GLU A 155 -8.81 -12.34 -4.52
CA GLU A 155 -10.27 -12.45 -4.46
C GLU A 155 -10.75 -13.79 -5.06
N ALA A 156 -10.10 -14.25 -6.14
CA ALA A 156 -10.36 -15.52 -6.81
C ALA A 156 -9.68 -16.74 -6.16
N TYR A 157 -8.75 -16.56 -5.21
CA TYR A 157 -8.00 -17.64 -4.57
C TYR A 157 -8.93 -18.56 -3.75
N ARG A 158 -8.72 -19.88 -3.85
CA ARG A 158 -9.52 -20.94 -3.20
C ARG A 158 -8.64 -21.85 -2.36
#